data_AF-A0A2H6FUT7-F1
#
_entry.id   AF-A0A2H6FUT7-F1
#
_cell.length_a   1.000
_cell.length_b   1.000
_cell.length_c   1.000
_cell.angle_alpha   90.00
_cell.angle_beta   90.00
_cell.angle_gamma   90.00
#
_symmetry.space_group_name_H-M   'P 1'
#
loop_
_entity.id
_entity.type
_entity.pdbx_description
1 polymer ?
#
loop_
_entity_poly.entity_id
_entity_poly.type
_entity_poly.pdbx_seq_one_letter_code
_entity_poly.pdbx_strand_id
1 'polypeptide(L)'
;MKTGFIDWTEGKLSFYVFEKKGGKYTLIDTISRPLEGGLSQAVLSSLAAPRVEHVYLSVPADLLSLRELDFPFSDKDKIKDTISFELEGLLLGDTSEYSIDHVVTELTESGSRALAVCVEKTKLREVIDLFSSVGLEPVMVSSIDLRLSGKNAEKLFDSTVADEQTRARAAGEELAAPTINLRQGDLAYKGDIERIKKSLRVTAVLVMIFLLMFGADIATKRISLKKQNSLLTKEISSLFREAFPEDKKIVDVSRQFSANLKILKGKKAILAGMPVLDILLQITELQKEDITLGEFNIDKAGIIIKGSASSFENVDSFKSALSSAFTEVKVLDSESLPDKKITFSIIMGLKT
;
A
#
# COMPACT_ATOMS: atom_id res chain seq x y z
N MET A 1 13.13 -21.67 -21.76
CA MET A 1 14.39 -20.93 -21.66
C MET A 1 15.44 -21.70 -22.43
N LYS A 2 16.07 -21.05 -23.42
CA LYS A 2 17.19 -21.62 -24.18
C LYS A 2 18.51 -21.19 -23.53
N THR A 3 19.38 -22.14 -23.29
CA THR A 3 20.68 -21.95 -22.65
C THR A 3 21.77 -22.42 -23.60
N GLY A 4 22.77 -21.58 -23.85
CA GLY A 4 23.95 -21.93 -24.61
C GLY A 4 25.05 -22.46 -23.69
N PHE A 5 25.78 -23.47 -24.15
CA PHE A 5 26.97 -23.99 -23.50
C PHE A 5 28.09 -24.06 -24.52
N ILE A 6 29.16 -23.31 -24.30
CA ILE A 6 30.34 -23.30 -25.15
C ILE A 6 31.36 -24.25 -24.53
N ASP A 7 31.83 -25.19 -25.33
CA ASP A 7 32.88 -26.12 -24.99
C ASP A 7 34.14 -25.78 -25.78
N TRP A 8 35.14 -25.27 -25.07
CA TRP A 8 36.44 -24.92 -25.62
C TRP A 8 37.43 -26.05 -25.37
N THR A 9 37.90 -26.66 -26.46
CA THR A 9 39.00 -27.63 -26.45
C THR A 9 40.19 -27.07 -27.24
N GLU A 10 41.36 -27.71 -27.19
CA GLU A 10 42.55 -27.25 -27.91
C GLU A 10 42.32 -27.07 -29.42
N GLY A 11 41.55 -27.97 -30.05
CA GLY A 11 41.38 -28.00 -31.51
C GLY A 11 40.07 -27.41 -32.04
N LYS A 12 39.08 -27.16 -31.18
CA LYS A 12 37.76 -26.67 -31.62
C LYS A 12 36.99 -25.95 -30.53
N LEU A 13 36.00 -25.17 -30.96
CA LEU A 13 34.91 -24.68 -30.14
C LEU A 13 33.61 -25.32 -30.58
N SER A 14 32.89 -25.89 -29.63
CA SER A 14 31.55 -26.43 -29.84
C SER A 14 30.54 -25.62 -29.03
N PHE A 15 29.49 -25.12 -29.69
CA PHE A 15 28.39 -24.40 -29.05
C PHE A 15 27.15 -25.27 -29.05
N TYR A 16 26.78 -25.76 -27.87
CA TYR A 16 25.61 -26.57 -27.61
C TYR A 16 24.45 -25.69 -27.17
N VAL A 17 23.28 -25.89 -27.75
CA VAL A 17 22.07 -25.17 -27.33
C VAL A 17 21.14 -26.16 -26.65
N PHE A 18 20.75 -25.82 -25.42
CA PHE A 18 19.85 -26.62 -24.62
C PHE A 18 18.52 -25.91 -24.37
N GLU A 19 17.43 -26.68 -24.31
CA GLU A 19 16.14 -26.23 -23.80
C GLU A 19 15.84 -26.89 -22.47
N LYS A 20 15.51 -26.09 -21.44
CA LYS A 20 15.15 -26.61 -20.12
C LYS A 20 13.68 -27.04 -20.08
N LYS A 21 13.42 -28.33 -19.88
CA LYS A 21 12.07 -28.92 -19.67
C LYS A 21 12.04 -29.75 -18.40
N GLY A 22 11.20 -29.37 -17.43
CA GLY A 22 10.97 -30.16 -16.21
C GLY A 22 12.26 -30.49 -15.42
N GLY A 23 13.20 -29.54 -15.36
CA GLY A 23 14.49 -29.71 -14.67
C GLY A 23 15.59 -30.37 -15.50
N LYS A 24 15.28 -30.93 -16.68
CA LYS A 24 16.27 -31.54 -17.59
C LYS A 24 16.63 -30.58 -18.73
N TYR A 25 17.89 -30.64 -19.16
CA TYR A 25 18.37 -29.95 -20.35
C TYR A 25 18.34 -30.90 -21.54
N THR A 26 17.63 -30.54 -22.60
CA THR A 26 17.58 -31.30 -23.85
C THR A 26 18.37 -30.54 -24.91
N LEU A 27 19.36 -31.20 -25.53
CA LEU A 27 20.12 -30.63 -26.64
C LEU A 27 19.19 -30.41 -27.84
N ILE A 28 19.18 -29.19 -28.36
CA ILE A 28 18.34 -28.80 -29.51
C ILE A 28 19.16 -28.43 -30.74
N ASP A 29 20.41 -27.99 -30.57
CA ASP A 29 21.28 -27.59 -31.66
C ASP A 29 22.76 -27.69 -31.26
N THR A 30 23.65 -27.80 -32.24
CA THR A 30 25.11 -27.86 -32.03
C THR A 30 25.84 -27.22 -33.19
N ILE A 31 26.73 -26.29 -32.88
CA ILE A 31 27.58 -25.60 -33.87
C ILE A 31 29.04 -25.77 -33.46
N SER A 32 29.83 -26.43 -34.29
CA SER A 32 31.26 -26.64 -34.03
C SER A 32 32.12 -25.84 -35.03
N ARG A 33 33.23 -25.28 -34.55
CA ARG A 33 34.22 -24.51 -35.34
C ARG A 33 35.64 -24.96 -34.97
N PRO A 34 36.52 -25.23 -35.94
CA PRO A 34 37.92 -25.52 -35.65
C PRO A 34 38.62 -24.28 -35.09
N LEU A 35 39.61 -24.50 -34.22
CA LEU A 35 40.49 -23.46 -33.68
C LEU A 35 41.86 -23.55 -34.37
N GLU A 36 42.03 -22.80 -35.46
CA GLU A 36 43.32 -22.66 -36.14
C GLU A 36 44.05 -21.44 -35.56
N GLY A 37 45.00 -21.66 -34.65
CA GLY A 37 45.82 -20.58 -34.06
C GLY A 37 45.27 -19.96 -32.77
N GLY A 38 44.34 -20.63 -32.10
CA GLY A 38 43.83 -20.25 -30.78
C GLY A 38 42.53 -19.43 -30.80
N LEU A 39 42.10 -19.01 -29.62
CA LEU A 39 40.83 -18.33 -29.40
C LEU A 39 40.87 -16.90 -29.96
N SER A 40 39.98 -16.56 -30.90
CA SER A 40 39.89 -15.22 -31.49
C SER A 40 38.45 -14.74 -31.68
N GLN A 41 38.27 -13.42 -31.74
CA GLN A 41 36.95 -12.79 -31.92
C GLN A 41 36.26 -13.23 -33.22
N ALA A 42 37.02 -13.54 -34.27
CA ALA A 42 36.49 -14.01 -35.56
C ALA A 42 35.83 -15.38 -35.44
N VAL A 43 36.50 -16.34 -34.76
CA VAL A 43 35.93 -17.67 -34.53
C VAL A 43 34.70 -17.57 -33.63
N LEU A 44 34.75 -16.75 -32.59
CA LEU A 44 33.62 -16.52 -31.69
C LEU A 44 32.40 -15.91 -32.39
N SER A 45 32.61 -14.93 -33.27
CA SER A 45 31.53 -14.33 -34.06
C SER A 45 30.89 -15.35 -35.01
N SER A 46 31.64 -16.36 -35.45
CA SER A 46 31.15 -17.44 -36.33
C SER A 46 30.34 -18.54 -35.60
N LEU A 47 30.38 -18.57 -34.26
CA LEU A 47 29.57 -19.45 -33.40
C LEU A 47 28.17 -18.88 -33.13
N ALA A 48 27.90 -17.63 -33.52
CA ALA A 48 26.68 -16.91 -33.16
C ALA A 48 25.45 -17.31 -34.01
N ALA A 49 24.70 -18.30 -33.54
CA ALA A 49 23.25 -18.49 -33.71
C ALA A 49 22.84 -19.64 -32.76
N PRO A 50 21.71 -19.69 -32.03
CA PRO A 50 20.49 -18.87 -31.92
C PRO A 50 20.43 -17.93 -30.67
N ARG A 51 19.32 -17.19 -30.51
CA ARG A 51 19.07 -16.30 -29.35
C ARG A 51 18.91 -17.13 -28.06
N VAL A 52 19.98 -17.22 -27.28
CA VAL A 52 20.01 -17.85 -25.94
C VAL A 52 19.90 -16.80 -24.84
N GLU A 53 19.36 -17.18 -23.68
CA GLU A 53 19.19 -16.27 -22.53
C GLU A 53 20.45 -16.21 -21.66
N HIS A 54 21.12 -17.36 -21.49
CA HIS A 54 22.35 -17.50 -20.72
C HIS A 54 23.36 -18.33 -21.51
N VAL A 55 24.63 -17.98 -21.39
CA VAL A 55 25.76 -18.70 -21.98
C VAL A 55 26.63 -19.24 -20.85
N TYR A 56 27.06 -20.48 -20.95
CA TYR A 56 28.00 -21.13 -20.04
C TYR A 56 29.25 -21.48 -20.83
N LEU A 57 30.42 -21.52 -20.17
CA LEU A 57 31.69 -21.83 -20.83
C LEU A 57 32.40 -22.96 -20.09
N SER A 58 32.83 -23.98 -20.82
CA SER A 58 33.84 -24.95 -20.39
C SER A 58 35.19 -24.53 -20.96
N VAL A 59 36.18 -24.35 -20.10
CA VAL A 59 37.59 -24.11 -20.50
C VAL A 59 38.36 -25.43 -20.54
N PRO A 60 39.39 -25.54 -21.40
CA PRO A 60 40.23 -26.73 -21.48
C PRO A 60 41.07 -26.90 -20.22
N ALA A 61 41.43 -28.15 -19.90
CA ALA A 61 42.26 -28.48 -18.74
C ALA A 61 43.61 -27.72 -18.71
N ASP A 62 44.19 -27.42 -19.87
CA ASP A 62 45.46 -26.68 -20.02
C ASP A 62 45.44 -25.25 -19.46
N LEU A 63 44.24 -24.66 -19.35
CA LEU A 63 44.08 -23.34 -18.73
C LEU A 63 44.07 -23.42 -17.19
N LEU A 64 44.00 -24.62 -16.63
CA LEU A 64 43.77 -24.87 -15.21
C LEU A 64 45.05 -25.36 -14.53
N SER A 65 45.28 -24.87 -13.31
CA SER A 65 46.24 -25.42 -12.37
C SER A 65 45.52 -26.30 -11.36
N LEU A 66 45.87 -27.58 -11.34
CA LEU A 66 45.22 -28.60 -10.51
C LEU A 66 46.13 -29.01 -9.36
N ARG A 67 45.58 -29.14 -8.15
CA ARG A 67 46.29 -29.63 -6.96
C ARG A 67 45.39 -30.57 -6.17
N GLU A 68 45.89 -31.76 -5.84
CA GLU A 68 45.22 -32.65 -4.90
C GLU A 68 45.62 -32.28 -3.48
N LEU A 69 44.64 -32.14 -2.60
CA LEU A 69 44.81 -31.75 -1.20
C LEU A 69 44.01 -32.69 -0.30
N ASP A 70 44.61 -33.07 0.82
CA ASP A 70 43.97 -33.87 1.86
C ASP A 70 43.52 -32.96 3.01
N PHE A 71 42.24 -33.04 3.37
CA PHE A 71 41.65 -32.27 4.45
C PHE A 71 41.25 -33.20 5.61
N PRO A 72 41.49 -32.81 6.88
CA PRO A 72 41.07 -33.58 8.06
C PRO A 72 39.57 -33.42 8.40
N PHE A 73 38.76 -33.08 7.39
CA PHE A 73 37.32 -32.92 7.47
C PHE A 73 36.70 -33.08 6.08
N SER A 74 35.40 -33.33 6.03
CA SER A 74 34.64 -33.54 4.78
C SER A 74 33.57 -32.47 4.53
N ASP A 75 33.49 -31.47 5.42
CA ASP A 75 32.54 -30.37 5.29
C ASP A 75 32.96 -29.43 4.15
N LYS A 76 32.07 -29.24 3.18
CA LYS A 76 32.37 -28.49 1.95
C LYS A 76 32.63 -27.00 2.20
N ASP A 77 31.93 -26.39 3.14
CA ASP A 77 32.10 -24.97 3.43
C ASP A 77 33.44 -24.76 4.15
N LYS A 78 33.83 -25.66 5.06
CA LYS A 78 35.17 -25.65 5.65
C LYS A 78 36.29 -25.83 4.63
N ILE A 79 36.12 -26.74 3.66
CA ILE A 79 37.11 -26.93 2.57
C ILE A 79 37.21 -25.64 1.77
N LYS A 80 36.08 -25.04 1.38
CA LYS A 80 36.05 -23.79 0.63
C LYS A 80 36.75 -22.64 1.37
N ASP A 81 36.57 -22.54 2.69
CA ASP A 81 37.16 -21.47 3.50
C ASP A 81 38.67 -21.65 3.74
N THR A 82 39.17 -22.89 3.66
CA THR A 82 40.57 -23.22 3.99
C THR A 82 41.45 -23.47 2.78
N ILE A 83 40.87 -23.85 1.64
CA ILE A 83 41.62 -24.28 0.44
C ILE A 83 42.62 -23.25 -0.07
N SER A 84 42.33 -21.95 0.07
CA SER A 84 43.25 -20.90 -0.39
C SER A 84 44.53 -20.85 0.45
N PHE A 85 44.46 -21.20 1.74
CA PHE A 85 45.64 -21.27 2.61
C PHE A 85 46.46 -22.53 2.33
N GLU A 86 45.81 -23.68 2.10
CA GLU A 86 46.50 -24.92 1.73
C GLU A 86 47.25 -24.84 0.39
N LEU A 87 46.83 -23.92 -0.49
CA LEU A 87 47.47 -23.66 -1.77
C LEU A 87 48.63 -22.66 -1.70
N GLU A 88 48.88 -22.04 -0.54
CA GLU A 88 50.01 -21.14 -0.38
C GLU A 88 51.33 -21.90 -0.61
N GLY A 89 52.18 -21.35 -1.49
CA GLY A 89 53.42 -21.99 -1.90
C GLY A 89 53.28 -23.16 -2.89
N LEU A 90 52.05 -23.59 -3.23
CA LEU A 90 51.79 -24.60 -4.26
C LEU A 90 51.44 -23.99 -5.63
N LEU A 91 50.97 -22.74 -5.63
CA LEU A 91 50.69 -21.95 -6.83
C LEU A 91 51.84 -20.96 -7.12
N LEU A 92 51.91 -20.50 -8.37
CA LEU A 92 52.88 -19.48 -8.77
C LEU A 92 52.34 -18.09 -8.37
N GLY A 93 52.93 -17.46 -7.37
CA GLY A 93 52.48 -16.15 -6.89
C GLY A 93 51.46 -16.24 -5.75
N ASP A 94 50.62 -15.21 -5.61
CA ASP A 94 49.67 -15.07 -4.48
C ASP A 94 48.33 -15.75 -4.82
N THR A 95 47.77 -16.53 -3.88
CA THR A 95 46.51 -17.26 -4.08
C THR A 95 45.31 -16.33 -4.34
N SER A 96 45.38 -15.07 -3.91
CA SER A 96 44.38 -14.03 -4.20
C SER A 96 44.34 -13.61 -5.67
N GLU A 97 45.40 -13.88 -6.45
CA GLU A 97 45.43 -13.66 -7.90
C GLU A 97 44.72 -14.76 -8.68
N TYR A 98 44.34 -15.86 -8.00
CA TYR A 98 43.66 -17.00 -8.59
C TYR A 98 42.16 -17.01 -8.27
N SER A 99 41.37 -17.51 -9.20
CA SER A 99 40.03 -18.02 -8.91
C SER A 99 40.16 -19.51 -8.60
N ILE A 100 39.72 -19.90 -7.41
CA ILE A 100 39.94 -21.24 -6.85
C ILE A 100 38.59 -21.84 -6.50
N ASP A 101 38.24 -22.95 -7.13
CA ASP A 101 37.12 -23.80 -6.72
C ASP A 101 37.61 -25.23 -6.52
N HIS A 102 36.75 -26.12 -6.03
CA HIS A 102 37.16 -27.45 -5.62
C HIS A 102 36.14 -28.51 -5.93
N VAL A 103 36.64 -29.74 -6.02
CA VAL A 103 35.82 -30.93 -6.15
C VAL A 103 36.28 -31.96 -5.14
N VAL A 104 35.39 -32.41 -4.27
CA VAL A 104 35.68 -33.57 -3.40
C VAL A 104 35.74 -34.82 -4.28
N THR A 105 36.89 -35.49 -4.27
CA THR A 105 37.19 -36.68 -5.07
C THR A 105 36.99 -37.96 -4.27
N GLU A 106 37.32 -37.95 -2.98
CA GLU A 106 37.22 -39.09 -2.09
C GLU A 106 36.84 -38.66 -0.66
N LEU A 107 36.07 -39.49 0.04
CA LEU A 107 35.80 -39.36 1.47
C LEU A 107 36.65 -40.40 2.21
N THR A 108 37.44 -39.96 3.19
CA THR A 108 38.31 -40.84 3.99
C THR A 108 37.73 -41.04 5.39
N GLU A 109 38.23 -42.00 6.17
CA GLU A 109 37.76 -42.24 7.55
C GLU A 109 37.93 -41.01 8.46
N SER A 110 38.94 -40.19 8.19
CA SER A 110 39.31 -39.02 9.00
C SER A 110 39.08 -37.67 8.30
N GLY A 111 38.50 -37.64 7.10
CA GLY A 111 38.33 -36.41 6.34
C GLY A 111 37.94 -36.58 4.88
N SER A 112 38.60 -35.85 3.98
CA SER A 112 38.33 -35.93 2.55
C SER A 112 39.54 -35.54 1.71
N ARG A 113 39.57 -36.04 0.47
CA ARG A 113 40.48 -35.57 -0.57
C ARG A 113 39.71 -34.68 -1.54
N ALA A 114 40.29 -33.53 -1.86
CA ALA A 114 39.72 -32.59 -2.80
C ALA A 114 40.73 -32.22 -3.88
N LEU A 115 40.24 -32.08 -5.10
CA LEU A 115 40.95 -31.51 -6.23
C LEU A 115 40.66 -30.01 -6.27
N ALA A 116 41.67 -29.20 -5.95
CA ALA A 116 41.65 -27.77 -6.17
C ALA A 116 41.82 -27.46 -7.65
N VAL A 117 40.95 -26.62 -8.19
CA VAL A 117 40.97 -26.15 -9.57
C VAL A 117 41.19 -24.64 -9.57
N CYS A 118 42.34 -24.23 -10.08
CA CYS A 118 42.81 -22.85 -9.99
C CYS A 118 43.00 -22.28 -11.40
N VAL A 119 42.60 -21.03 -11.60
CA VAL A 119 42.92 -20.26 -12.82
C VAL A 119 43.30 -18.84 -12.43
N GLU A 120 44.34 -18.29 -13.04
CA GLU A 120 44.72 -16.89 -12.81
C GLU A 120 43.55 -15.97 -13.20
N LYS A 121 43.18 -15.05 -12.31
CA LYS A 121 42.09 -14.10 -12.53
C LYS A 121 42.33 -13.24 -13.78
N THR A 122 43.58 -12.94 -14.10
CA THR A 122 43.96 -12.18 -15.31
C THR A 122 43.60 -12.95 -16.57
N LYS A 123 44.06 -14.20 -16.71
CA LYS A 123 43.72 -15.09 -17.83
C LYS A 123 42.22 -15.31 -17.94
N LEU A 124 41.56 -15.58 -16.81
CA LEU A 124 40.11 -15.79 -16.79
C LEU A 124 39.34 -14.54 -17.24
N ARG A 125 39.80 -13.34 -16.85
CA ARG A 125 39.21 -12.06 -17.28
C ARG A 125 39.37 -11.85 -18.78
N GLU A 126 40.56 -12.08 -19.33
CA GLU A 126 40.80 -11.98 -20.78
C GLU A 126 39.86 -12.89 -21.58
N VAL A 127 39.67 -14.13 -21.12
CA VAL A 127 38.72 -15.07 -21.71
C VAL A 127 37.28 -14.51 -21.63
N ILE A 128 36.83 -14.11 -20.43
CA ILE A 128 35.47 -13.57 -20.24
C ILE A 128 35.24 -12.34 -21.13
N ASP A 129 36.20 -11.41 -21.19
CA ASP A 129 36.11 -10.18 -21.97
C ASP A 129 36.05 -10.48 -23.48
N LEU A 130 36.82 -11.46 -23.95
CA LEU A 130 36.79 -11.89 -25.34
C LEU A 130 35.43 -12.47 -25.74
N PHE A 131 34.83 -13.33 -24.91
CA PHE A 131 33.48 -13.84 -25.13
C PHE A 131 32.41 -12.74 -25.01
N SER A 132 32.57 -11.82 -24.05
CA SER A 132 31.68 -10.67 -23.86
C SER A 132 31.68 -9.73 -25.07
N SER A 133 32.84 -9.54 -25.73
CA SER A 133 33.00 -8.66 -26.90
C SER A 133 32.12 -9.04 -28.11
N VAL A 134 31.67 -10.30 -28.18
CA VAL A 134 30.77 -10.80 -29.24
C VAL A 134 29.35 -11.05 -28.74
N GLY A 135 29.02 -10.63 -27.51
CA GLY A 135 27.71 -10.84 -26.89
C GLY A 135 27.48 -12.25 -26.35
N LEU A 136 28.53 -13.06 -26.16
CA LEU A 136 28.47 -14.42 -25.59
C LEU A 136 29.00 -14.44 -24.15
N GLU A 137 28.65 -13.44 -23.34
CA GLU A 137 29.16 -13.32 -21.96
C GLU A 137 28.80 -14.56 -21.11
N PRO A 138 29.78 -15.32 -20.59
CA PRO A 138 29.52 -16.58 -19.91
C PRO A 138 29.09 -16.38 -18.46
N VAL A 139 27.86 -16.71 -18.08
CA VAL A 139 27.37 -16.54 -16.70
C VAL A 139 28.12 -17.38 -15.67
N MET A 140 28.76 -18.46 -16.12
CA MET A 140 29.56 -19.39 -15.33
C MET A 140 30.66 -19.97 -16.22
N VAL A 141 31.82 -20.22 -15.61
CA VAL A 141 32.96 -20.86 -16.26
C VAL A 141 33.30 -22.14 -15.49
N SER A 142 33.29 -23.29 -16.16
CA SER A 142 33.62 -24.60 -15.60
C SER A 142 34.58 -25.37 -16.54
N SER A 143 34.71 -26.68 -16.37
CA SER A 143 35.43 -27.54 -17.32
C SER A 143 34.76 -28.91 -17.42
N ILE A 144 34.34 -29.27 -18.64
CA ILE A 144 33.79 -30.60 -18.97
C ILE A 144 34.85 -31.68 -18.79
N ASP A 145 36.12 -31.37 -19.02
CA ASP A 145 37.21 -32.34 -18.94
C ASP A 145 37.30 -32.94 -17.52
N LEU A 146 37.06 -32.12 -16.49
CA LEU A 146 36.98 -32.57 -15.09
C LEU A 146 35.83 -33.53 -14.81
N ARG A 147 34.69 -33.34 -15.48
CA ARG A 147 33.55 -34.25 -15.39
C ARG A 147 33.88 -35.58 -16.07
N LEU A 148 34.43 -35.52 -17.27
CA LEU A 148 34.74 -36.70 -18.08
C LEU A 148 35.84 -37.56 -17.46
N SER A 149 36.81 -36.95 -16.78
CA SER A 149 37.87 -37.68 -16.07
C SER A 149 37.39 -38.37 -14.79
N GLY A 150 36.12 -38.22 -14.42
CA GLY A 150 35.59 -38.70 -13.14
C GLY A 150 36.20 -37.97 -11.94
N LYS A 151 36.58 -36.70 -12.13
CA LYS A 151 37.21 -35.83 -11.10
C LYS A 151 38.60 -36.31 -10.66
N ASN A 152 39.28 -37.09 -11.50
CA ASN A 152 40.63 -37.58 -11.22
C ASN A 152 41.65 -36.79 -12.05
N ALA A 153 42.69 -36.27 -11.39
CA ALA A 153 43.71 -35.44 -12.03
C ALA A 153 44.58 -36.22 -13.04
N GLU A 154 44.91 -37.48 -12.76
CA GLU A 154 45.72 -38.32 -13.63
C GLU A 154 44.99 -38.63 -14.94
N LYS A 155 43.68 -38.87 -14.86
CA LYS A 155 42.84 -39.19 -16.03
C LYS A 155 42.53 -38.00 -16.94
N LEU A 156 42.74 -36.77 -16.48
CA LEU A 156 42.54 -35.55 -17.29
C LEU A 156 43.51 -35.48 -18.47
N PHE A 157 44.75 -35.90 -18.25
CA PHE A 157 45.82 -35.82 -19.24
C PHE A 157 45.96 -37.12 -20.05
N ASP A 158 45.34 -38.21 -19.58
CA ASP A 158 45.37 -39.53 -20.22
C ASP A 158 44.15 -39.79 -21.12
N SER A 159 43.11 -38.93 -21.04
CA SER A 159 41.87 -39.15 -21.77
C SER A 159 42.02 -38.94 -23.27
N THR A 160 41.82 -40.02 -24.02
CA THR A 160 41.45 -40.00 -25.43
C THR A 160 40.32 -38.98 -25.65
N VAL A 161 40.47 -38.14 -26.68
CA VAL A 161 39.49 -37.09 -27.04
C VAL A 161 38.09 -37.71 -27.08
N ALA A 162 37.27 -37.40 -26.07
CA ALA A 162 35.91 -37.90 -25.99
C ALA A 162 35.14 -37.48 -27.24
N ASP A 163 34.30 -38.38 -27.77
CA ASP A 163 33.50 -38.09 -28.94
C ASP A 163 32.53 -36.91 -28.70
N GLU A 164 32.07 -36.29 -29.78
CA GLU A 164 31.23 -35.08 -29.71
C GLU A 164 29.90 -35.31 -28.97
N GLN A 165 29.34 -36.51 -29.04
CA GLN A 165 28.08 -36.86 -28.36
C GLN A 165 28.29 -36.99 -26.84
N THR A 166 29.41 -37.59 -26.43
CA THR A 166 29.82 -37.70 -25.03
C THR A 166 30.06 -36.31 -24.42
N ARG A 167 30.74 -35.40 -25.13
CA ARG A 167 30.95 -34.02 -24.67
C ARG A 167 29.65 -33.23 -24.59
N ALA A 168 28.77 -33.35 -25.58
CA ALA A 168 27.45 -32.68 -25.54
C ALA A 168 26.58 -33.18 -24.37
N ARG A 169 26.61 -34.48 -24.06
CA ARG A 169 25.94 -35.02 -22.87
C ARG A 169 26.53 -34.44 -21.58
N ALA A 170 27.85 -34.41 -21.46
CA ALA A 170 28.53 -33.85 -20.30
C ALA A 170 28.23 -32.36 -20.10
N ALA A 171 28.11 -31.57 -21.18
CA ALA A 171 27.67 -30.18 -21.13
C ALA A 171 26.27 -30.03 -20.50
N GLY A 172 25.32 -30.89 -20.89
CA GLY A 172 23.96 -30.91 -20.32
C GLY A 172 23.93 -31.29 -18.84
N GLU A 173 24.79 -32.21 -18.41
CA GLU A 173 24.95 -32.59 -17.00
C GLU A 173 25.61 -31.47 -16.19
N GLU A 174 26.60 -30.78 -16.76
CA GLU A 174 27.27 -29.64 -16.15
C GLU A 174 26.32 -28.46 -15.95
N LEU A 175 25.40 -28.21 -16.90
CA LEU A 175 24.31 -27.23 -16.73
C LEU A 175 23.35 -27.59 -15.58
N ALA A 176 23.15 -28.89 -15.31
CA ALA A 176 22.24 -29.37 -14.28
C ALA A 176 22.88 -29.37 -12.89
N ALA A 177 24.13 -29.81 -12.79
CA ALA A 177 24.88 -29.90 -11.55
C ALA A 177 26.35 -29.58 -11.83
N PRO A 178 26.74 -28.29 -11.83
CA PRO A 178 28.11 -27.87 -12.13
C PRO A 178 29.14 -28.56 -11.24
N THR A 179 30.25 -28.97 -11.84
CA THR A 179 31.37 -29.58 -11.13
C THR A 179 32.14 -28.52 -10.35
N ILE A 180 32.36 -27.37 -11.00
CA ILE A 180 33.03 -26.18 -10.45
C ILE A 180 32.44 -24.91 -11.08
N ASN A 181 32.68 -23.76 -10.45
CA ASN A 181 32.47 -22.44 -11.03
C ASN A 181 33.65 -21.50 -10.75
N LEU A 182 34.47 -21.29 -11.78
CA LEU A 182 35.62 -20.40 -11.74
C LEU A 182 35.24 -18.92 -11.88
N ARG A 183 34.02 -18.58 -12.32
CA ARG A 183 33.54 -17.20 -12.41
C ARG A 183 32.89 -16.76 -11.10
N GLN A 184 33.72 -16.42 -10.12
CA GLN A 184 33.33 -16.08 -8.75
C GLN A 184 34.09 -14.86 -8.21
N GLY A 185 33.76 -14.43 -6.99
CA GLY A 185 34.37 -13.26 -6.34
C GLY A 185 34.24 -12.00 -7.20
N ASP A 186 35.36 -11.33 -7.46
CA ASP A 186 35.40 -10.08 -8.25
C ASP A 186 35.01 -10.26 -9.73
N LEU A 187 35.06 -11.50 -10.24
CA LEU A 187 34.69 -11.85 -11.61
C LEU A 187 33.24 -12.36 -11.73
N ALA A 188 32.50 -12.45 -10.61
CA ALA A 188 31.13 -12.94 -10.58
C ALA A 188 30.23 -12.20 -11.59
N TYR A 189 29.34 -12.95 -12.26
CA TYR A 189 28.41 -12.40 -13.24
C TYR A 189 27.41 -11.42 -12.60
N LYS A 190 27.30 -10.20 -13.15
CA LYS A 190 26.43 -9.12 -12.62
C LYS A 190 25.23 -8.81 -13.52
N GLY A 191 25.12 -9.44 -14.70
CA GLY A 191 24.10 -9.08 -15.70
C GLY A 191 22.66 -9.24 -15.20
N ASP A 192 22.35 -10.28 -14.43
CA ASP A 192 21.00 -10.46 -13.86
C ASP A 192 20.65 -9.36 -12.85
N ILE A 193 21.62 -8.96 -12.01
CA ILE A 193 21.44 -7.89 -11.02
C ILE A 193 21.18 -6.56 -11.73
N GLU A 194 21.90 -6.26 -12.81
CA GLU A 194 21.66 -5.03 -13.59
C GLU A 194 20.31 -5.03 -14.29
N ARG A 195 19.88 -6.17 -14.85
CA ARG A 195 18.56 -6.33 -15.47
C ARG A 195 17.45 -6.12 -14.45
N ILE A 196 17.60 -6.69 -13.24
CA ILE A 196 16.66 -6.50 -12.12
C ILE A 196 16.67 -5.06 -11.63
N LYS A 197 17.83 -4.41 -11.49
CA LYS A 197 17.90 -2.99 -11.12
C LYS A 197 17.17 -2.10 -12.12
N LYS A 198 17.27 -2.39 -13.42
CA LYS A 198 16.56 -1.64 -14.47
C LYS A 198 15.05 -1.81 -14.37
N SER A 199 14.55 -3.03 -14.18
CA SER A 199 13.10 -3.26 -14.00
C SER A 199 12.59 -2.61 -12.72
N LEU A 200 13.33 -2.70 -11.61
CA LEU A 200 12.97 -2.05 -10.35
C LEU A 200 12.83 -0.52 -10.48
N ARG A 201 13.71 0.14 -11.25
CA ARG A 201 13.59 1.59 -11.51
C ARG A 201 12.29 1.92 -12.24
N VAL A 202 11.91 1.14 -13.25
CA VAL A 202 10.65 1.35 -13.98
C VAL A 202 9.45 1.13 -13.04
N THR A 203 9.46 0.06 -12.24
CA THR A 203 8.42 -0.18 -11.23
C THR A 203 8.34 0.95 -10.21
N ALA A 204 9.47 1.47 -9.73
CA ALA A 204 9.50 2.59 -8.79
C ALA A 204 8.87 3.87 -9.37
N VAL A 205 9.17 4.18 -10.64
CA VAL A 205 8.55 5.31 -11.35
C VAL A 205 7.03 5.10 -11.48
N LEU A 206 6.59 3.90 -11.86
CA LEU A 206 5.16 3.58 -11.95
C LEU A 206 4.45 3.72 -10.59
N VAL A 207 5.07 3.25 -9.50
CA VAL A 207 4.54 3.41 -8.14
C VAL A 207 4.47 4.88 -7.73
N MET A 208 5.48 5.68 -8.07
CA MET A 208 5.47 7.12 -7.80
C MET A 208 4.32 7.84 -8.54
N ILE A 209 4.10 7.52 -9.82
CA ILE A 209 2.98 8.05 -10.60
C ILE A 209 1.64 7.62 -9.97
N PHE A 210 1.52 6.34 -9.58
CA PHE A 210 0.33 5.84 -8.91
C PHE A 210 0.04 6.60 -7.60
N LEU A 211 1.06 6.83 -6.77
CA LEU A 211 0.92 7.60 -5.52
C LEU A 211 0.50 9.05 -5.78
N LEU A 212 1.01 9.68 -6.84
CA LEU A 212 0.60 11.03 -7.25
C LEU A 212 -0.87 11.06 -7.69
N MET A 213 -1.30 10.11 -8.52
CA MET A 213 -2.70 10.00 -8.95
C MET A 213 -3.64 9.72 -7.76
N PHE A 214 -3.23 8.82 -6.86
CA PHE A 214 -4.00 8.51 -5.65
C PHE A 214 -4.11 9.73 -4.71
N GLY A 215 -3.02 10.46 -4.53
CA GLY A 215 -3.01 11.72 -3.79
C GLY A 215 -3.92 12.78 -4.41
N ALA A 216 -3.93 12.90 -5.74
CA ALA A 216 -4.82 13.82 -6.45
C ALA A 216 -6.31 13.46 -6.28
N ASP A 217 -6.68 12.18 -6.34
CA ASP A 217 -8.07 11.73 -6.08
C ASP A 217 -8.53 12.10 -4.66
N ILE A 218 -7.69 11.86 -3.65
CA ILE A 218 -8.00 12.24 -2.27
C ILE A 218 -8.13 13.76 -2.13
N ALA A 219 -7.22 14.53 -2.74
CA ALA A 219 -7.22 15.98 -2.67
C ALA A 219 -8.50 16.58 -3.30
N THR A 220 -8.88 16.12 -4.50
CA THR A 220 -10.10 16.59 -5.19
C THR A 220 -11.36 16.30 -4.38
N LYS A 221 -11.50 15.09 -3.82
CA LYS A 221 -12.61 14.75 -2.90
C LYS A 221 -12.64 15.65 -1.67
N ARG A 222 -11.48 15.90 -1.03
CA ARG A 222 -11.40 16.80 0.14
C ARG A 222 -11.82 18.24 -0.19
N ILE A 223 -11.37 18.76 -1.33
CA ILE A 223 -11.73 20.12 -1.77
C ILE A 223 -13.23 20.21 -2.05
N SER A 224 -13.79 19.22 -2.75
CA SER A 224 -15.23 19.17 -3.06
C SER A 224 -16.09 19.08 -1.79
N LEU A 225 -15.75 18.19 -0.85
CA LEU A 225 -16.46 18.07 0.43
C LEU A 225 -16.43 19.37 1.24
N LYS A 226 -15.27 20.04 1.28
CA LYS A 226 -15.14 21.32 2.01
C LYS A 226 -16.02 22.41 1.40
N LYS A 227 -16.12 22.44 0.06
CA LYS A 227 -16.99 23.38 -0.66
C LYS A 227 -18.47 23.10 -0.36
N GLN A 228 -18.90 21.83 -0.41
CA GLN A 228 -20.27 21.43 -0.09
C GLN A 228 -20.64 21.80 1.36
N ASN A 229 -19.80 21.48 2.34
CA ASN A 229 -20.05 21.84 3.75
C ASN A 229 -20.20 23.34 3.96
N SER A 230 -19.37 24.15 3.31
CA SER A 230 -19.48 25.61 3.41
C SER A 230 -20.77 26.14 2.78
N LEU A 231 -21.24 25.54 1.67
CA LEU A 231 -22.50 25.92 1.05
C LEU A 231 -23.68 25.59 1.95
N LEU A 232 -23.76 24.36 2.47
CA LEU A 232 -24.82 23.97 3.40
C LEU A 232 -24.83 24.83 4.67
N THR A 233 -23.66 25.16 5.21
CA THR A 233 -23.56 26.01 6.41
C THR A 233 -24.08 27.42 6.14
N LYS A 234 -23.81 27.98 4.94
CA LYS A 234 -24.34 29.28 4.53
C LYS A 234 -25.86 29.25 4.37
N GLU A 235 -26.40 28.21 3.73
CA GLU A 235 -27.84 28.04 3.52
C GLU A 235 -28.59 27.91 4.86
N ILE A 236 -28.09 27.05 5.76
CA ILE A 236 -28.63 26.87 7.11
C ILE A 236 -28.59 28.19 7.90
N SER A 237 -27.48 28.94 7.81
CA SER A 237 -27.35 30.23 8.51
C SER A 237 -28.27 31.31 7.94
N SER A 238 -28.49 31.32 6.62
CA SER A 238 -29.41 32.24 5.95
C SER A 238 -30.85 31.98 6.38
N LEU A 239 -31.27 30.72 6.34
CA LEU A 239 -32.61 30.29 6.76
C LEU A 239 -32.86 30.62 8.24
N PHE A 240 -31.86 30.44 9.11
CA PHE A 240 -31.98 30.80 10.52
C PHE A 240 -32.19 32.30 10.73
N ARG A 241 -31.42 33.14 10.02
CA ARG A 241 -31.55 34.61 10.10
C ARG A 241 -32.91 35.10 9.60
N GLU A 242 -33.46 34.45 8.57
CA GLU A 242 -34.80 34.76 8.05
C GLU A 242 -35.89 34.38 9.06
N ALA A 243 -35.79 33.21 9.68
CA ALA A 243 -36.78 32.73 10.65
C ALA A 243 -36.72 33.43 12.02
N PHE A 244 -35.54 33.89 12.46
CA PHE A 244 -35.31 34.47 13.80
C PHE A 244 -34.45 35.75 13.75
N PRO A 245 -34.96 36.86 13.20
CA PRO A 245 -34.20 38.10 13.05
C PRO A 245 -33.73 38.74 14.36
N GLU A 246 -34.40 38.44 15.48
CA GLU A 246 -34.07 38.95 16.82
C GLU A 246 -32.84 38.27 17.46
N ASP A 247 -32.44 37.08 16.98
CA ASP A 247 -31.34 36.31 17.56
C ASP A 247 -29.98 36.69 16.91
N LYS A 248 -29.31 37.67 17.51
CA LYS A 248 -28.08 38.28 16.95
C LYS A 248 -26.83 37.38 17.06
N LYS A 249 -26.83 36.35 17.91
CA LYS A 249 -25.63 35.53 18.17
C LYS A 249 -25.82 34.10 17.68
N ILE A 250 -25.27 33.83 16.51
CA ILE A 250 -25.31 32.50 15.87
C ILE A 250 -24.06 31.72 16.26
N VAL A 251 -24.22 30.61 16.98
CA VAL A 251 -23.11 29.73 17.40
C VAL A 251 -23.29 28.30 16.87
N ASP A 252 -24.38 27.65 17.28
CA ASP A 252 -24.77 26.33 16.80
C ASP A 252 -26.20 26.43 16.28
N VAL A 253 -26.32 26.65 14.96
CA VAL A 253 -27.59 26.95 14.29
C VAL A 253 -28.61 25.83 14.52
N SER A 254 -28.20 24.56 14.44
CA SER A 254 -29.11 23.43 14.58
C SER A 254 -29.67 23.33 16.01
N ARG A 255 -28.82 23.55 17.02
CA ARG A 255 -29.28 23.55 18.43
C ARG A 255 -30.16 24.75 18.73
N GLN A 256 -29.78 25.95 18.27
CA GLN A 256 -30.55 27.17 18.48
C GLN A 256 -31.92 27.11 17.79
N PHE A 257 -31.97 26.64 16.54
CA PHE A 257 -33.22 26.47 15.80
C PHE A 257 -34.16 25.49 16.52
N SER A 258 -33.62 24.34 16.97
CA SER A 258 -34.40 23.34 17.70
C SER A 258 -34.94 23.89 19.03
N ALA A 259 -34.15 24.69 19.75
CA ALA A 259 -34.57 25.33 20.98
C ALA A 259 -35.69 26.37 20.75
N ASN A 260 -35.51 27.27 19.77
CA ASN A 260 -36.51 28.28 19.43
C ASN A 260 -37.81 27.64 18.94
N LEU A 261 -37.72 26.57 18.14
CA LEU A 261 -38.88 25.82 17.67
C LEU A 261 -39.64 25.14 18.82
N LYS A 262 -38.94 24.65 19.85
CA LYS A 262 -39.57 24.12 21.07
C LYS A 262 -40.31 25.21 21.85
N ILE A 263 -39.74 26.41 21.98
CA ILE A 263 -40.38 27.57 22.63
C ILE A 263 -41.65 27.98 21.86
N LEU A 264 -41.56 28.12 20.54
CA LEU A 264 -42.70 28.47 19.70
C LEU A 264 -43.82 27.41 19.76
N LYS A 265 -43.46 26.12 19.75
CA LYS A 265 -44.44 25.04 19.96
C LYS A 265 -45.09 25.12 21.34
N GLY A 266 -44.33 25.44 22.39
CA GLY A 266 -44.87 25.67 23.73
C GLY A 266 -45.88 26.82 23.77
N LYS A 267 -45.55 27.98 23.16
CA LYS A 267 -46.47 29.12 23.03
C LYS A 267 -47.71 28.76 22.21
N LYS A 268 -47.55 28.08 21.06
CA LYS A 268 -48.67 27.61 20.25
C LYS A 268 -49.56 26.64 21.03
N ALA A 269 -49.00 25.74 21.84
CA ALA A 269 -49.79 24.79 22.63
C ALA A 269 -50.57 25.46 23.77
N ILE A 270 -50.16 26.63 24.24
CA ILE A 270 -50.95 27.44 25.18
C ILE A 270 -52.13 28.09 24.44
N LEU A 271 -51.92 28.58 23.23
CA LEU A 271 -52.94 29.31 22.46
C LEU A 271 -53.88 28.40 21.64
N ALA A 272 -53.42 27.21 21.24
CA ALA A 272 -54.18 26.29 20.41
C ALA A 272 -55.30 25.64 21.24
N GLY A 273 -56.54 26.02 20.91
CA GLY A 273 -57.76 25.49 21.55
C GLY A 273 -58.47 26.49 22.46
N MET A 274 -57.88 27.66 22.74
CA MET A 274 -58.61 28.74 23.41
C MET A 274 -59.20 29.69 22.36
N PRO A 275 -60.54 29.76 22.22
CA PRO A 275 -61.18 30.73 21.33
C PRO A 275 -61.17 32.11 22.01
N VAL A 276 -59.98 32.69 22.17
CA VAL A 276 -59.76 33.93 22.95
C VAL A 276 -60.68 35.05 22.46
N LEU A 277 -60.88 35.14 21.15
CA LEU A 277 -61.73 36.16 20.55
C LEU A 277 -63.21 35.92 20.84
N ASP A 278 -63.67 34.67 20.84
CA ASP A 278 -65.07 34.33 21.15
C ASP A 278 -65.37 34.55 22.64
N ILE A 279 -64.39 34.29 23.52
CA ILE A 279 -64.48 34.57 24.95
C ILE A 279 -64.60 36.08 25.20
N LEU A 280 -63.76 36.88 24.54
CA LEU A 280 -63.85 38.35 24.61
C LEU A 280 -65.19 38.86 24.09
N LEU A 281 -65.71 38.26 23.01
CA LEU A 281 -67.03 38.58 22.48
C LEU A 281 -68.13 38.25 23.49
N GLN A 282 -68.13 37.06 24.09
CA GLN A 282 -69.10 36.65 25.12
C GLN A 282 -69.09 37.57 26.35
N ILE A 283 -67.91 37.99 26.82
CA ILE A 283 -67.79 38.94 27.93
C ILE A 283 -68.43 40.28 27.55
N THR A 284 -68.22 40.73 26.31
CA THR A 284 -68.79 41.99 25.79
C THR A 284 -70.32 41.91 25.68
N GLU A 285 -70.87 40.80 25.21
CA GLU A 285 -72.33 40.61 25.10
C GLU A 285 -73.04 40.55 26.46
N LEU A 286 -72.37 40.03 27.48
CA LEU A 286 -72.89 39.97 28.85
C LEU A 286 -72.79 41.31 29.58
N GLN A 287 -72.03 42.26 29.04
CA GLN A 287 -71.86 43.57 29.62
C GLN A 287 -73.07 44.45 29.32
N LYS A 288 -74.01 44.53 30.28
CA LYS A 288 -75.21 45.38 30.18
C LYS A 288 -75.09 46.74 30.87
N GLU A 289 -73.99 46.97 31.57
CA GLU A 289 -73.75 48.14 32.42
C GLU A 289 -72.46 48.89 32.05
N ASP A 290 -72.34 50.12 32.54
CA ASP A 290 -71.20 51.02 32.29
C ASP A 290 -69.93 50.53 33.02
N ILE A 291 -69.22 49.60 32.36
CA ILE A 291 -68.00 48.94 32.81
C ILE A 291 -66.91 49.15 31.77
N THR A 292 -65.69 49.42 32.20
CA THR A 292 -64.53 49.55 31.30
C THR A 292 -63.50 48.49 31.66
N LEU A 293 -63.17 47.61 30.73
CA LEU A 293 -62.12 46.62 30.89
C LEU A 293 -60.76 47.23 30.49
N GLY A 294 -59.76 47.10 31.35
CA GLY A 294 -58.40 47.60 31.14
C GLY A 294 -57.39 46.50 30.86
N GLU A 295 -57.51 45.34 31.52
CA GLU A 295 -56.62 44.20 31.32
C GLU A 295 -57.42 42.91 31.15
N PHE A 296 -57.00 42.09 30.18
CA PHE A 296 -57.49 40.74 29.95
C PHE A 296 -56.30 39.80 29.87
N ASN A 297 -56.27 38.78 30.71
CA ASN A 297 -55.26 37.74 30.70
C ASN A 297 -55.93 36.37 30.66
N ILE A 298 -55.46 35.51 29.76
CA ILE A 298 -55.93 34.14 29.63
C ILE A 298 -54.75 33.19 29.54
N ASP A 299 -54.75 32.19 30.41
CA ASP A 299 -53.76 31.11 30.42
C ASP A 299 -54.41 29.77 30.79
N LYS A 300 -53.60 28.78 31.14
CA LYS A 300 -54.10 27.45 31.55
C LYS A 300 -54.79 27.44 32.91
N ALA A 301 -54.57 28.45 33.76
CA ALA A 301 -55.12 28.54 35.11
C ALA A 301 -56.49 29.25 35.14
N GLY A 302 -56.79 30.09 34.15
CA GLY A 302 -58.10 30.70 33.98
C GLY A 302 -58.06 32.01 33.20
N ILE A 303 -59.16 32.75 33.27
CA ILE A 303 -59.31 34.09 32.71
C ILE A 303 -59.30 35.08 33.88
N ILE A 304 -58.46 36.11 33.78
CA ILE A 304 -58.44 37.24 34.70
C ILE A 304 -58.77 38.50 33.92
N ILE A 305 -59.81 39.20 34.36
CA ILE A 305 -60.18 40.51 33.83
C ILE A 305 -60.06 41.57 34.91
N LYS A 306 -59.54 42.73 34.55
CA LYS A 306 -59.53 43.91 35.41
C LYS A 306 -60.19 45.07 34.71
N GLY A 307 -60.94 45.85 35.48
CA GLY A 307 -61.67 46.97 34.94
C GLY A 307 -62.11 47.96 36.01
N SER A 308 -62.89 48.94 35.58
CA SER A 308 -63.53 49.93 36.43
C SER A 308 -65.03 49.98 36.19
N ALA A 309 -65.81 50.14 37.25
CA ALA A 309 -67.26 50.31 37.25
C ALA A 309 -67.66 51.57 38.04
N SER A 310 -68.90 52.05 37.87
CA SER A 310 -69.42 53.23 38.57
C SER A 310 -69.92 52.96 40.00
N SER A 311 -70.15 51.70 40.38
CA SER A 311 -70.57 51.31 41.74
C SER A 311 -70.15 49.87 42.06
N PHE A 312 -70.13 49.48 43.34
CA PHE A 312 -69.91 48.09 43.75
C PHE A 312 -71.05 47.18 43.29
N GLU A 313 -72.27 47.72 43.27
CA GLU A 313 -73.46 47.01 42.80
C GLU A 313 -73.31 46.60 41.33
N ASN A 314 -72.71 47.45 40.49
CA ASN A 314 -72.44 47.13 39.09
C ASN A 314 -71.38 46.02 38.93
N VAL A 315 -70.37 45.98 39.82
CA VAL A 315 -69.37 44.90 39.83
C VAL A 315 -70.03 43.57 40.18
N ASP A 316 -70.92 43.55 41.18
CA ASP A 316 -71.63 42.34 41.58
C ASP A 316 -72.67 41.89 40.53
N SER A 317 -73.37 42.83 39.89
CA SER A 317 -74.25 42.54 38.75
C SER A 317 -73.48 41.93 37.58
N PHE A 318 -72.30 42.47 37.26
CA PHE A 318 -71.45 41.95 36.20
C PHE A 318 -70.85 40.58 36.51
N LYS A 319 -70.38 40.37 37.76
CA LYS A 319 -69.97 39.05 38.24
C LYS A 319 -71.12 38.03 38.11
N SER A 320 -72.34 38.44 38.46
CA SER A 320 -73.53 37.59 38.33
C SER A 320 -73.85 37.27 36.87
N ALA A 321 -73.72 38.24 35.96
CA ALA A 321 -73.88 38.03 34.52
C ALA A 321 -72.83 37.06 33.96
N LEU A 322 -71.56 37.24 34.34
CA LEU A 322 -70.46 36.36 33.94
C LEU A 322 -70.62 34.93 34.47
N SER A 323 -71.22 34.76 35.65
CA SER A 323 -71.49 33.44 36.24
C SER A 323 -72.46 32.57 35.41
N SER A 324 -73.16 33.15 34.44
CA SER A 324 -74.02 32.39 33.52
C SER A 324 -73.23 31.64 32.45
N ALA A 325 -72.16 32.25 31.93
CA ALA A 325 -71.34 31.73 30.83
C ALA A 325 -70.01 31.11 31.29
N PHE A 326 -69.47 31.54 32.44
CA PHE A 326 -68.18 31.12 32.95
C PHE A 326 -68.29 30.37 34.29
N THR A 327 -67.29 29.56 34.62
CA THR A 327 -67.23 28.79 35.87
C THR A 327 -66.37 29.50 36.91
N GLU A 328 -66.60 29.22 38.20
CA GLU A 328 -65.77 29.72 39.31
C GLU A 328 -65.52 31.25 39.33
N VAL A 329 -66.52 32.05 38.91
CA VAL A 329 -66.39 33.51 38.85
C VAL A 329 -66.29 34.11 40.26
N LYS A 330 -65.13 34.69 40.57
CA LYS A 330 -64.86 35.34 41.86
C LYS A 330 -64.28 36.73 41.65
N VAL A 331 -64.77 37.69 42.41
CA VAL A 331 -64.11 38.99 42.56
C VAL A 331 -62.90 38.75 43.43
N LEU A 332 -61.70 38.89 42.85
CA LEU A 332 -60.42 38.79 43.56
C LEU A 332 -60.18 40.02 44.41
N ASP A 333 -60.52 41.19 43.88
CA ASP A 333 -60.31 42.47 44.54
C ASP A 333 -61.31 43.51 44.01
N SER A 334 -61.73 44.43 44.89
CA SER A 334 -62.56 45.57 44.52
C SER A 334 -62.29 46.74 45.46
N GLU A 335 -61.77 47.85 44.92
CA GLU A 335 -61.40 49.04 45.69
C GLU A 335 -62.10 50.29 45.14
N SER A 336 -62.48 51.20 46.04
CA SER A 336 -63.08 52.50 45.67
C SER A 336 -61.99 53.56 45.51
N LEU A 337 -61.96 54.20 44.35
CA LEU A 337 -61.04 55.30 44.07
C LEU A 337 -61.67 56.67 44.43
N PRO A 338 -60.86 57.70 44.72
CA PRO A 338 -61.33 59.05 45.06
C PRO A 338 -62.25 59.69 44.00
N ASP A 339 -62.18 59.22 42.75
CA ASP A 339 -62.96 59.69 41.59
C ASP A 339 -64.36 59.06 41.48
N LYS A 340 -64.88 58.46 42.57
CA LYS A 340 -66.18 57.77 42.63
C LYS A 340 -66.32 56.59 41.63
N LYS A 341 -65.21 56.00 41.19
CA LYS A 341 -65.17 54.76 40.39
C LYS A 341 -64.61 53.61 41.22
N ILE A 342 -65.11 52.42 40.99
CA ILE A 342 -64.66 51.18 41.64
C ILE A 342 -63.77 50.42 40.66
N THR A 343 -62.52 50.14 41.01
CA THR A 343 -61.69 49.18 40.27
C THR A 343 -61.93 47.78 40.78
N PHE A 344 -61.99 46.81 39.88
CA PHE A 344 -62.21 45.41 40.22
C PHE A 344 -61.27 44.49 39.45
N SER A 345 -61.03 43.32 40.04
CA SER A 345 -60.37 42.18 39.40
C SER A 345 -61.27 40.96 39.56
N ILE A 346 -61.64 40.31 38.46
CA ILE A 346 -62.45 39.09 38.47
C ILE A 346 -61.63 37.96 37.85
N ILE A 347 -61.59 36.82 38.54
CA ILE A 347 -61.10 35.55 38.00
C ILE A 347 -62.26 34.64 37.66
N MET A 348 -62.14 33.94 36.54
CA MET A 348 -63.13 32.96 36.10
C MET A 348 -62.46 31.81 35.34
N GLY A 349 -63.03 30.62 35.46
CA GLY A 349 -62.68 29.44 34.69
C GLY A 349 -63.43 29.40 33.36
N LEU A 350 -62.84 28.73 32.38
CA LEU A 350 -63.55 28.34 31.17
C LEU A 350 -64.57 27.26 31.52
N LYS A 351 -65.82 27.45 31.07
CA LYS A 351 -66.82 26.40 31.07
C LYS A 351 -66.48 25.46 29.93
N THR A 352 -65.89 24.30 30.25
CA THR A 352 -65.55 23.26 29.28
C THR A 352 -66.74 22.76 28.50
#